data_AF-A0A354BJR5-F1
#
_entry.id   AF-A0A354BJR5-F1
#
_cell.length_a   1.000
_cell.length_b   1.000
_cell.length_c   1.000
_cell.angle_alpha   90.00
_cell.angle_beta   90.00
_cell.angle_gamma   90.00
#
_symmetry.space_group_name_H-M   'P 1'
#
loop_
_entity.id
_entity.type
_entity.pdbx_description
1 polymer ?
#
loop_
_entity_poly.entity_id
_entity_poly.type
_entity_poly.pdbx_seq_one_letter_code
_entity_poly.pdbx_strand_id
1 'polypeptide(L)'
;MAVDQGTKDCSIPCNLCGGTKVSILSTRSRSGNPLRTVICRACGLVWSDPRPHDARQFYEEQYRLAYKNTYSPKPKHVVRAGKVALSRFGKIETLLSSRKTVLDVGTGGGEFAYLLQSLGHV
;
A
#
# COMPACT_ATOMS: atom_id res chain seq x y z
N MET A 1 -5.94 7.02 26.45
CA MET A 1 -5.68 5.85 27.32
C MET A 1 -5.71 4.62 26.44
N ALA A 2 -4.55 3.97 26.24
CA ALA A 2 -4.51 2.68 25.56
C ALA A 2 -5.15 1.68 26.52
N VAL A 3 -6.36 1.22 26.18
CA VAL A 3 -7.01 0.13 26.92
C VAL A 3 -6.14 -1.10 26.67
N ASP A 4 -5.44 -1.59 27.70
CA ASP A 4 -4.77 -2.88 27.65
C ASP A 4 -5.84 -3.98 27.58
N GLN A 5 -6.36 -4.19 26.38
CA GLN A 5 -7.17 -5.35 26.07
C GLN A 5 -6.18 -6.48 25.84
N GLY A 6 -5.96 -7.28 26.88
CA GLY A 6 -4.94 -8.33 27.00
C GLY A 6 -4.73 -9.23 25.78
N THR A 7 -3.65 -10.02 25.80
CA THR A 7 -3.21 -10.88 24.70
C THR A 7 -4.37 -11.61 24.03
N LYS A 8 -4.64 -11.32 22.75
CA LYS A 8 -5.60 -12.08 21.94
C LYS A 8 -4.88 -12.77 20.79
N ASP A 9 -5.47 -13.83 20.28
CA ASP A 9 -5.03 -14.45 19.04
C ASP A 9 -5.57 -13.66 17.84
N CYS A 10 -4.77 -13.57 16.78
CA CYS A 10 -5.21 -13.04 15.50
C CYS A 10 -5.82 -14.14 14.63
N SER A 11 -6.74 -13.75 13.74
CA SER A 11 -7.37 -14.69 12.81
C SER A 11 -6.39 -15.24 11.76
N ILE A 12 -5.32 -14.50 11.46
CA ILE A 12 -4.27 -14.93 10.54
C ILE A 12 -2.91 -14.52 11.11
N PRO A 13 -1.90 -15.42 11.11
CA PRO A 13 -0.56 -15.10 11.59
C PRO A 13 0.04 -13.83 10.99
N CYS A 14 0.92 -13.21 11.76
CA CYS A 14 1.68 -12.04 11.33
C CYS A 14 2.48 -12.35 10.05
N ASN A 15 2.31 -11.55 8.99
CA ASN A 15 3.01 -11.76 7.72
C ASN A 15 4.52 -11.50 7.78
N LEU A 16 5.02 -10.87 8.84
CA LEU A 16 6.44 -10.57 8.99
C LEU A 16 7.18 -11.65 9.79
N CYS A 17 6.62 -12.09 10.93
CA CYS A 17 7.30 -13.01 11.83
C CYS A 17 6.55 -14.31 12.15
N GLY A 18 5.35 -14.52 11.60
CA GLY A 18 4.51 -15.70 11.88
C GLY A 18 3.85 -15.73 13.26
N GLY A 19 4.08 -14.74 14.12
CA GLY A 19 3.47 -14.69 15.46
C GLY A 19 1.94 -14.56 15.42
N THR A 20 1.26 -15.18 16.39
CA THR A 20 -0.21 -15.19 16.52
C THR A 20 -0.74 -14.30 17.64
N LYS A 21 0.13 -13.88 18.56
CA LYS A 21 -0.25 -13.05 19.72
C LYS A 21 -0.28 -11.57 19.34
N VAL A 22 -1.41 -10.93 19.61
CA VAL A 22 -1.66 -9.52 19.27
C VAL A 22 -2.27 -8.71 20.42
N SER A 23 -2.09 -7.38 20.36
CA SER A 23 -2.89 -6.40 21.11
C SER A 23 -3.85 -5.68 20.16
N ILE A 24 -5.05 -5.31 20.64
CA ILE A 24 -5.98 -4.47 19.87
C ILE A 24 -5.57 -3.00 20.01
N LEU A 25 -5.36 -2.33 18.88
CA LEU A 25 -5.10 -0.88 18.83
C LEU A 25 -6.38 -0.06 18.61
N SER A 26 -7.31 -0.57 17.81
CA SER A 26 -8.59 0.08 17.50
C SER A 26 -9.64 -0.95 17.12
N THR A 27 -10.91 -0.61 17.34
CA THR A 27 -12.08 -1.35 16.85
C THR A 27 -12.87 -0.57 15.80
N ARG A 28 -12.35 0.59 15.37
CA ARG A 28 -12.97 1.47 14.38
C ARG A 28 -11.97 1.93 13.32
N SER A 29 -12.48 2.08 12.11
CA SER A 29 -11.78 2.68 10.97
C SER A 29 -11.77 4.22 11.03
N ARG A 30 -11.05 4.85 10.10
CA ARG A 30 -11.03 6.31 9.94
C ARG A 30 -12.42 6.92 9.68
N SER A 31 -13.32 6.17 9.04
CA SER A 31 -14.71 6.62 8.79
C SER A 31 -15.66 6.25 9.92
N GLY A 32 -15.16 5.72 11.04
CA GLY A 32 -15.97 5.30 12.19
C GLY A 32 -16.59 3.90 12.07
N ASN A 33 -16.56 3.30 10.87
CA ASN A 33 -17.08 1.95 10.64
C ASN A 33 -16.31 0.90 11.46
N PRO A 34 -16.96 -0.20 11.89
CA PRO A 34 -16.30 -1.31 12.58
C PRO A 34 -15.09 -1.82 11.79
N LEU A 35 -13.91 -1.79 12.43
CA LEU A 35 -12.68 -2.34 11.86
C LEU A 35 -11.71 -2.61 13.00
N ARG A 36 -11.39 -3.89 13.23
CA ARG A 36 -10.41 -4.26 14.25
C ARG A 36 -8.99 -4.13 13.69
N THR A 37 -8.21 -3.23 14.29
CA THR A 37 -6.79 -3.04 14.02
C THR A 37 -5.97 -3.60 15.18
N VAL A 38 -4.99 -4.43 14.86
CA VAL A 38 -4.15 -5.13 15.85
C VAL A 38 -2.67 -4.87 15.61
N ILE A 39 -1.86 -5.06 16.65
CA ILE A 39 -0.40 -5.02 16.60
C ILE A 39 0.19 -6.36 17.07
N CYS A 40 1.16 -6.89 16.32
CA CYS A 40 1.90 -8.10 16.73
C CYS A 40 2.74 -7.82 17.97
N ARG A 41 2.58 -8.64 19.03
CA ARG A 41 3.38 -8.51 20.25
C ARG A 41 4.85 -8.93 20.08
N ALA A 42 5.18 -9.63 18.99
CA ALA A 42 6.54 -10.10 18.73
C ALA A 42 7.39 -9.12 17.88
N CYS A 43 6.82 -8.56 16.80
CA CYS A 43 7.58 -7.70 15.87
C CYS A 43 7.01 -6.29 15.67
N GLY A 44 5.86 -5.97 16.27
CA GLY A 44 5.25 -4.65 16.16
C GLY A 44 4.53 -4.35 14.83
N LEU A 45 4.43 -5.30 13.89
CA LEU A 45 3.62 -5.10 12.68
C LEU A 45 2.17 -4.79 13.04
N VAL A 46 1.55 -3.84 12.35
CA VAL A 46 0.14 -3.45 12.53
C VAL A 46 -0.69 -3.85 11.30
N TRP A 47 -1.88 -4.42 11.50
CA TRP A 47 -2.80 -4.77 10.42
C TRP A 47 -4.28 -4.80 10.86
N SER A 48 -5.19 -4.84 9.89
CA SER A 48 -6.61 -5.13 10.12
C SER A 48 -6.83 -6.63 10.29
N ASP A 49 -7.53 -7.06 11.33
CA ASP A 49 -7.76 -8.47 11.64
C ASP A 49 -9.27 -8.79 11.83
N PRO A 50 -9.87 -9.59 10.92
CA PRO A 50 -9.25 -10.30 9.80
C PRO A 50 -8.80 -9.38 8.67
N ARG A 51 -7.83 -9.85 7.88
CA ARG A 51 -7.45 -9.17 6.63
C ARG A 51 -8.60 -9.30 5.62
N PRO A 52 -8.79 -8.32 4.73
CA PRO A 52 -9.73 -8.48 3.62
C PRO A 52 -9.38 -9.76 2.84
N HIS A 53 -10.35 -10.67 2.71
CA HIS A 53 -10.14 -11.96 2.04
C HIS A 53 -10.17 -11.82 0.52
N ASP A 54 -11.02 -10.93 0.00
CA ASP A 54 -11.07 -10.59 -1.42
C ASP A 54 -11.07 -9.06 -1.58
N ALA A 55 -9.94 -8.53 -2.04
CA ALA A 55 -9.80 -7.12 -2.36
C ALA A 55 -9.79 -6.86 -3.86
N ARG A 56 -9.90 -7.89 -4.70
CA ARG A 56 -9.73 -7.77 -6.15
C ARG A 56 -10.73 -6.79 -6.74
N GLN A 57 -12.02 -7.02 -6.51
CA GLN A 57 -13.07 -6.14 -7.01
C GLN A 57 -12.86 -4.68 -6.58
N PHE A 58 -12.46 -4.48 -5.31
CA PHE A 58 -12.19 -3.14 -4.80
C PHE A 58 -11.06 -2.46 -5.58
N TYR A 59 -9.94 -3.14 -5.80
CA TYR A 59 -8.80 -2.57 -6.52
C TYR A 59 -9.03 -2.40 -8.02
N GLU A 60 -9.81 -3.29 -8.65
CA GLU A 60 -10.13 -3.24 -10.08
C GLU A 60 -11.16 -2.15 -10.42
N GLU A 61 -12.24 -2.05 -9.65
CA GLU A 61 -13.40 -1.24 -10.04
C GLU A 61 -13.57 0.02 -9.17
N GLN A 62 -13.33 -0.09 -7.86
CA GLN A 62 -13.83 0.87 -6.89
C GLN A 62 -12.76 1.85 -6.40
N TYR A 63 -11.50 1.43 -6.37
CA TYR A 63 -10.40 2.16 -5.73
C TYR A 63 -10.24 3.58 -6.30
N ARG A 64 -10.22 3.72 -7.63
CA ARG A 64 -10.04 5.03 -8.27
C ARG A 64 -11.25 5.94 -8.05
N LEU A 65 -12.46 5.39 -8.08
CA LEU A 65 -13.67 6.16 -7.79
C LEU A 65 -13.67 6.63 -6.32
N ALA A 66 -13.44 5.72 -5.37
CA ALA A 66 -13.45 6.02 -3.95
C ALA A 66 -12.38 7.06 -3.54
N TYR A 67 -11.18 7.01 -4.12
CA TYR A 67 -10.07 7.89 -3.71
C TYR A 67 -9.79 9.07 -4.64
N LYS A 68 -10.13 8.96 -5.92
CA LYS A 68 -9.83 9.99 -6.94
C LYS A 68 -11.08 10.63 -7.53
N ASN A 69 -12.25 10.09 -7.24
CA ASN A 69 -13.54 10.56 -7.74
C ASN A 69 -13.59 10.63 -9.28
N THR A 70 -12.77 9.80 -9.94
CA THR A 70 -12.66 9.73 -11.40
C THR A 70 -11.94 8.44 -11.81
N TYR A 71 -12.35 7.86 -12.92
CA TYR A 71 -11.67 6.71 -13.52
C TYR A 71 -10.38 7.15 -14.21
N SER A 72 -10.47 8.11 -15.14
CA SER A 72 -9.32 8.64 -15.88
C SER A 72 -8.59 9.74 -15.09
N PRO A 73 -7.25 9.71 -14.98
CA PRO A 73 -6.51 10.76 -14.29
C PRO A 73 -6.67 12.10 -15.03
N LYS A 74 -7.08 13.14 -14.29
CA LYS A 74 -7.06 14.53 -14.81
C LYS A 74 -5.60 14.93 -15.11
N PRO A 75 -5.35 15.86 -16.06
CA PRO A 75 -3.98 16.29 -16.40
C PRO A 75 -3.13 16.71 -15.19
N LYS A 76 -3.72 17.43 -14.23
CA LYS A 76 -3.03 17.81 -12.98
C LYS A 76 -2.53 16.61 -12.15
N HIS A 77 -3.23 15.47 -12.21
CA HIS A 77 -2.81 14.26 -11.51
C HIS A 77 -1.60 13.62 -12.21
N VAL A 78 -1.59 13.60 -13.54
CA VAL A 78 -0.47 13.11 -14.34
C VAL A 78 0.77 13.96 -14.08
N VAL A 79 0.64 15.30 -14.11
CA VAL A 79 1.76 16.22 -13.78
C VAL A 79 2.30 15.98 -12.37
N ARG A 80 1.41 15.82 -11.38
CA ARG A 80 1.82 15.55 -9.99
C ARG A 80 2.52 14.20 -9.86
N ALA A 81 2.00 13.16 -10.51
CA ALA A 81 2.60 11.84 -10.50
C ALA A 81 3.94 11.81 -11.24
N GLY A 82 4.07 12.55 -12.35
CA GLY A 82 5.34 12.73 -13.07
C GLY A 82 6.43 13.37 -12.20
N LYS A 83 6.09 14.39 -11.39
CA LYS A 83 7.04 14.95 -10.41
C LYS A 83 7.50 13.92 -9.37
N VAL A 84 6.59 13.06 -8.92
CA VAL A 84 6.93 11.95 -8.00
C VAL A 84 7.79 10.90 -8.71
N ALA A 85 7.53 10.59 -9.98
CA ALA A 85 8.33 9.69 -10.79
C ALA A 85 9.78 10.18 -10.92
N LEU A 86 9.98 11.46 -11.24
CA LEU A 86 11.31 12.07 -11.29
C LEU A 86 12.03 12.02 -9.93
N SER A 87 11.31 12.32 -8.84
CA SER A 87 11.87 12.22 -7.48
C SER A 87 12.28 10.79 -7.10
N ARG A 88 11.53 9.78 -7.54
CA ARG A 88 11.87 8.36 -7.35
C ARG A 88 13.07 7.95 -8.19
N PHE A 89 13.11 8.38 -9.46
CA PHE A 89 14.22 8.11 -10.36
C PHE A 89 15.54 8.61 -9.78
N GLY A 90 15.59 9.87 -9.28
CA GLY A 90 16.80 10.41 -8.66
C GLY A 90 17.29 9.65 -7.42
N LYS A 91 16.48 8.79 -6.80
CA LYS A 91 16.90 7.93 -5.68
C LYS A 91 17.54 6.62 -6.13
N ILE A 92 17.28 6.20 -7.37
CA ILE A 92 17.66 4.87 -7.87
C ILE A 92 18.49 4.93 -9.16
N GLU A 93 18.72 6.12 -9.72
CA GLU A 93 19.43 6.30 -11.01
C GLU A 93 20.80 5.61 -11.04
N THR A 94 21.50 5.58 -9.91
CA THR A 94 22.81 4.91 -9.76
C THR A 94 22.72 3.39 -9.91
N LEU A 95 21.56 2.80 -9.63
CA LEU A 95 21.27 1.38 -9.84
C LEU A 95 20.86 1.06 -11.30
N LEU A 96 20.59 2.11 -12.09
CA LEU A 96 20.09 2.07 -13.45
C LEU A 96 21.15 2.45 -14.49
N SER A 97 22.44 2.28 -14.17
CA SER A 97 23.57 2.60 -15.05
C SER A 97 23.61 1.82 -16.37
N SER A 98 22.82 0.75 -16.48
CA SER A 98 22.62 -0.02 -17.71
C SER A 98 21.13 -0.22 -17.95
N ARG A 99 20.76 -0.63 -19.17
CA ARG A 99 19.41 -1.17 -19.43
C ARG A 99 19.11 -2.29 -18.41
N LYS A 100 17.90 -2.23 -17.82
CA LYS A 100 17.39 -3.17 -16.83
C LYS A 100 15.97 -3.57 -17.20
N THR A 101 15.57 -4.76 -16.76
CA THR A 101 14.16 -5.14 -16.68
C THR A 101 13.62 -4.72 -15.32
N VAL A 102 12.50 -3.99 -15.27
CA VAL A 102 11.97 -3.37 -14.04
C VAL A 102 10.50 -3.71 -13.84
N LEU A 103 10.17 -4.20 -12.64
CA LEU A 103 8.79 -4.42 -12.19
C LEU A 103 8.35 -3.29 -11.24
N ASP A 104 7.32 -2.53 -11.63
CA ASP A 104 6.69 -1.50 -10.79
C ASP A 104 5.39 -2.03 -10.15
N VAL A 105 5.48 -2.54 -8.93
CA VAL A 105 4.33 -3.06 -8.18
C VAL A 105 3.46 -1.90 -7.68
N GLY A 106 2.21 -1.82 -8.15
CA GLY A 106 1.30 -0.74 -7.80
C GLY A 106 1.57 0.57 -8.56
N THR A 107 1.86 0.46 -9.86
CA THR A 107 2.25 1.58 -10.74
C THR A 107 1.25 2.75 -10.83
N GLY A 108 0.02 2.56 -10.37
CA GLY A 108 -0.96 3.63 -10.28
C GLY A 108 -1.38 4.16 -11.66
N GLY A 109 -0.91 5.34 -12.04
CA GLY A 109 -1.14 5.92 -13.37
C GLY A 109 -0.11 5.51 -14.43
N GLY A 110 0.93 4.78 -14.05
CA GLY A 110 1.98 4.32 -14.95
C GLY A 110 3.11 5.33 -15.20
N GLU A 111 3.08 6.52 -14.58
CA GLU A 111 4.03 7.60 -14.89
C GLU A 111 5.50 7.22 -14.59
N PHE A 112 5.74 6.42 -13.55
CA PHE A 112 7.08 5.96 -13.22
C PHE A 112 7.56 4.86 -14.17
N ALA A 113 6.72 3.86 -14.45
CA ALA A 113 7.02 2.83 -15.45
C ALA A 113 7.28 3.45 -16.84
N TYR A 114 6.47 4.42 -17.25
CA TYR A 114 6.65 5.16 -18.50
C TYR A 114 7.98 5.92 -18.53
N LEU A 115 8.36 6.60 -17.45
CA LEU A 115 9.64 7.29 -17.35
C LEU A 115 10.81 6.30 -17.54
N LEU A 116 10.79 5.17 -16.83
CA LEU A 116 11.85 4.16 -16.95
C LEU A 116 11.90 3.57 -18.37
N GLN A 117 10.74 3.33 -18.98
CA GLN A 117 10.66 2.89 -20.37
C GLN A 117 11.24 3.92 -21.34
N SER A 118 10.94 5.21 -21.16
CA SER A 118 11.48 6.29 -22.01
C SER A 118 12.98 6.47 -21.90
N LEU A 119 13.57 6.07 -20.77
CA LEU A 119 15.01 6.04 -20.52
C LEU A 119 15.68 4.76 -21.04
N GLY A 120 14.90 3.85 -21.65
CA GLY A 120 15.40 2.64 -22.29
C GLY A 120 15.38 1.41 -21.40
N HIS A 121 14.83 1.46 -20.18
CA HIS A 121 14.55 0.26 -19.37
C HIS A 121 13.30 -0.47 -19.90
N VAL A 122 13.11 -1.73 -19.50
CA VAL A 122 12.02 -2.60 -20.01
C VAL A 122 11.20 -3.20 -18.90
#